data_AF-A0A7S1Y8A2-F1
#
_entry.id   AF-A0A7S1Y8A2-F1
#
_cell.length_a   1.000
_cell.length_b   1.000
_cell.length_c   1.000
_cell.angle_alpha   90.00
_cell.angle_beta   90.00
_cell.angle_gamma   90.00
#
_symmetry.space_group_name_H-M   'P 1'
#
loop_
_entity.id
_entity.type
_entity.pdbx_description
1 polymer ?
#
loop_
_entity_poly.entity_id
_entity_poly.type
_entity_poly.pdbx_seq_one_letter_code
_entity_poly.pdbx_strand_id
1 'polypeptide(L)'
;HIGVLATPVVTTHVLQSPQDEILILATDGVWEFMSSQEAVDIVTSHLHNDEDDNKDASGGEAPSVGGAARACQALIEAAANKWHKEEGDYRDDITALVICLQQLWDSGDNSDKKTESPNVKRQKVEKAQGDTEKGE
;
A
#
# COMPACT_ATOMS: atom_id res chain seq x y z
N HIS A 1 -4.67 29.87 34.33
CA HIS A 1 -5.54 28.73 33.97
C HIS A 1 -4.99 28.13 32.70
N ILE A 2 -4.54 26.88 32.76
CA ILE A 2 -4.22 26.06 31.59
C ILE A 2 -5.47 25.19 31.37
N GLY A 3 -6.01 25.18 30.16
CA GLY A 3 -7.21 24.43 29.80
C GLY A 3 -6.90 23.38 28.74
N VAL A 4 -7.82 22.43 28.56
CA VAL A 4 -7.77 21.43 27.49
C VAL A 4 -8.79 21.84 26.43
N LEU A 5 -8.37 21.83 25.16
CA LEU A 5 -9.23 22.12 24.01
C LEU A 5 -9.50 20.83 23.25
N ALA A 6 -10.77 20.55 22.95
CA ALA A 6 -11.18 19.38 22.17
C ALA A 6 -11.17 19.64 20.64
N THR A 7 -10.72 20.82 20.21
CA THR A 7 -10.61 21.16 18.79
C THR A 7 -9.37 20.48 18.21
N PRO A 8 -9.51 19.63 17.18
CA PRO A 8 -8.37 18.92 16.61
C PRO A 8 -7.51 19.85 15.75
N VAL A 9 -6.25 19.47 15.57
CA VAL A 9 -5.41 20.00 14.50
C VAL A 9 -5.72 19.20 13.24
N VAL A 10 -6.05 19.90 12.15
CA VAL A 10 -6.38 19.27 10.87
C VAL A 10 -5.26 19.53 9.87
N THR A 11 -4.77 18.47 9.24
CA THR A 11 -3.81 18.52 8.13
C THR A 11 -4.40 17.81 6.92
N THR A 12 -3.86 18.10 5.73
CA THR A 12 -4.27 17.46 4.48
C THR A 12 -3.04 17.03 3.73
N HIS A 13 -3.05 15.80 3.24
CA HIS A 13 -2.00 15.24 2.41
C HIS A 13 -2.64 14.66 1.15
N VAL A 14 -2.08 14.99 -0.01
CA VAL A 14 -2.54 14.43 -1.29
C VAL A 14 -1.75 13.15 -1.51
N LEU A 15 -2.43 12.02 -1.52
CA LEU A 15 -1.80 10.72 -1.71
C LEU A 15 -1.09 10.64 -3.06
N GLN A 16 0.18 10.26 -3.05
CA GLN A 16 1.04 10.13 -4.22
C GLN A 16 1.35 8.65 -4.46
N SER A 17 0.86 8.09 -5.57
CA SER A 17 1.26 6.75 -6.01
C SER A 17 2.48 6.84 -6.95
N PRO A 18 3.51 5.99 -6.79
CA PRO A 18 3.57 4.82 -5.89
C PRO A 18 4.19 5.08 -4.50
N GLN A 19 4.53 6.32 -4.14
CA GLN A 19 5.33 6.64 -2.95
C GLN A 19 4.60 6.39 -1.62
N ASP A 20 3.30 6.68 -1.56
CA ASP A 20 2.46 6.51 -0.39
C ASP A 20 1.83 5.10 -0.40
N GLU A 21 2.51 4.15 0.22
CA GLU A 21 2.09 2.74 0.22
C GLU A 21 1.19 2.38 1.40
N ILE A 22 1.49 2.94 2.57
CA ILE A 22 0.85 2.58 3.84
C ILE A 22 0.50 3.81 4.68
N LEU A 23 -0.56 3.68 5.48
CA LEU A 23 -0.89 4.61 6.56
C LEU A 23 -1.04 3.83 7.87
N ILE A 24 -0.30 4.26 8.90
CA ILE A 24 -0.38 3.71 10.26
C ILE A 24 -1.08 4.74 11.14
N LEU A 25 -2.19 4.34 11.75
CA LEU A 25 -2.88 5.09 12.80
C LEU A 25 -2.77 4.31 14.09
N ALA A 26 -2.27 4.91 15.16
CA ALA A 26 -2.13 4.21 16.44
C ALA A 26 -2.19 5.16 17.62
N THR A 27 -2.51 4.61 18.80
CA THR A 27 -2.39 5.28 20.10
C THR A 27 -0.92 5.43 20.51
N ASP A 28 -0.66 6.24 21.53
CA ASP A 28 0.65 6.38 22.19
C ASP A 28 1.23 5.05 22.67
N GLY A 29 0.39 4.06 22.99
CA GLY A 29 0.83 2.67 23.23
C GLY A 29 1.75 2.08 22.14
N VAL A 30 1.72 2.57 20.89
CA VAL A 30 2.73 2.24 19.87
C VAL A 30 3.92 3.20 19.93
N TRP A 31 3.64 4.50 19.95
CA TRP A 31 4.64 5.55 19.69
C TRP A 31 5.55 5.90 20.87
N GLU A 32 5.20 5.50 22.10
CA GLU A 32 5.97 5.81 23.31
C GLU A 32 7.41 5.30 23.22
N PHE A 33 7.59 4.07 22.75
CA PHE A 33 8.91 3.41 22.64
C PHE A 33 9.31 3.04 21.21
N MET A 34 8.49 3.39 20.22
CA MET A 34 8.75 3.08 18.81
C MET A 34 8.77 4.33 17.96
N SER A 35 9.87 4.54 17.25
CA SER A 35 9.95 5.61 16.26
C SER A 35 9.05 5.30 15.06
N SER A 36 8.61 6.35 14.36
CA SER A 36 7.80 6.20 13.16
C SER A 36 8.50 5.39 12.06
N GLN A 37 9.83 5.49 11.95
CA GLN A 37 10.59 4.71 10.98
C GLN A 37 10.60 3.22 11.33
N GLU A 38 10.86 2.86 12.59
CA GLU A 38 10.81 1.46 13.02
C GLU A 38 9.42 0.84 12.78
N ALA A 39 8.35 1.59 13.05
CA ALA A 39 6.98 1.13 12.79
C ALA A 39 6.75 0.85 11.29
N VAL A 40 7.20 1.76 10.42
CA VAL A 40 7.14 1.59 8.95
C VAL A 40 7.95 0.37 8.52
N ASP A 41 9.16 0.19 9.03
CA ASP A 41 10.03 -0.95 8.70
C ASP A 41 9.38 -2.29 9.10
N ILE A 42 8.76 -2.35 10.29
CA ILE A 42 8.04 -3.54 10.76
C ILE A 42 6.85 -3.85 9.84
N VAL A 43 6.03 -2.85 9.55
CA VAL A 43 4.81 -3.03 8.75
C VAL A 43 5.15 -3.46 7.33
N THR A 44 6.07 -2.76 6.67
CA THR A 44 6.47 -3.04 5.28
C THR A 44 7.12 -4.42 5.13
N SER A 45 7.86 -4.88 6.15
CA SER A 45 8.48 -6.21 6.17
C SER A 45 7.47 -7.36 6.26
N HIS A 46 6.27 -7.11 6.78
CA HIS A 46 5.21 -8.13 6.92
C HIS A 46 4.11 -7.99 5.87
N LEU A 47 4.10 -6.88 5.13
CA LEU A 47 3.07 -6.59 4.14
C LEU A 47 3.27 -7.35 2.83
N HIS A 48 4.52 -7.49 2.38
CA HIS A 48 4.88 -8.07 1.08
C HIS A 48 5.20 -9.57 1.14
N ASN A 49 5.08 -10.19 2.31
CA ASN A 49 5.32 -11.62 2.48
C ASN A 49 4.05 -12.38 2.12
N ASP A 50 3.87 -12.65 0.82
CA ASP A 50 2.84 -13.54 0.28
C ASP A 50 3.20 -15.04 0.45
N GLU A 51 4.42 -15.34 0.91
CA GLU A 51 4.94 -16.72 0.95
C GLU A 51 4.25 -17.65 1.96
N ASP A 52 3.42 -17.13 2.86
CA ASP A 52 2.70 -17.94 3.88
C ASP A 52 1.19 -18.07 3.66
N ASP A 53 0.61 -17.47 2.60
CA ASP A 53 -0.82 -17.63 2.27
C ASP A 53 -1.19 -19.02 1.71
N ASN A 54 -0.23 -19.96 1.63
CA ASN A 54 -0.44 -21.32 1.12
C ASN A 54 0.21 -22.43 1.98
N LYS A 55 0.09 -22.34 3.31
CA LYS A 55 0.38 -23.46 4.23
C LYS A 55 -0.66 -23.62 5.33
N ASP A 56 -1.92 -23.83 4.95
CA ASP A 56 -2.80 -24.66 5.77
C ASP A 56 -2.64 -26.13 5.33
N ALA A 57 -1.69 -26.84 5.94
CA ALA A 57 -1.67 -28.32 5.90
C ALA A 57 -2.86 -28.95 6.67
N SER A 58 -3.84 -28.15 7.08
CA SER A 58 -5.09 -28.54 7.73
C SER A 58 -6.21 -27.73 7.10
N GLY A 59 -6.91 -28.31 6.12
CA GLY A 59 -7.99 -27.68 5.35
C GLY A 59 -9.19 -27.26 6.20
N GLY A 60 -9.00 -26.21 6.97
CA GLY A 60 -10.02 -25.48 7.72
C GLY A 60 -10.08 -24.08 7.16
N GLU A 61 -11.28 -23.65 6.80
CA GLU A 61 -11.60 -22.31 6.27
C GLU A 61 -11.33 -21.23 7.34
N ALA A 62 -10.07 -20.94 7.64
CA ALA A 62 -9.70 -19.71 8.31
C ALA A 62 -9.59 -18.63 7.22
N PRO A 63 -10.22 -17.46 7.38
CA PRO A 63 -10.13 -16.40 6.38
C PRO A 63 -8.66 -16.03 6.17
N SER A 64 -8.21 -15.98 4.91
CA SER A 64 -6.87 -15.49 4.57
C SER A 64 -6.68 -14.11 5.20
N VAL A 65 -5.90 -14.05 6.28
CA VAL A 65 -5.62 -12.81 7.00
C VAL A 65 -4.69 -12.02 6.09
N GLY A 66 -5.25 -11.09 5.32
CA GLY A 66 -4.49 -10.32 4.33
C GLY A 66 -3.27 -9.62 4.95
N GLY A 67 -2.24 -9.34 4.14
CA GLY A 67 -0.95 -8.83 4.59
C GLY A 67 -1.03 -7.64 5.56
N ALA A 68 -2.01 -6.75 5.40
CA ALA A 68 -2.27 -5.63 6.31
C ALA A 68 -2.52 -6.06 7.76
N ALA A 69 -3.31 -7.12 7.95
CA ALA A 69 -3.66 -7.61 9.28
C ALA A 69 -2.45 -8.33 9.94
N ARG A 70 -1.68 -9.10 9.17
CA ARG A 70 -0.40 -9.67 9.64
C ARG A 70 0.58 -8.57 10.07
N ALA A 71 0.74 -7.54 9.25
CA ALA A 71 1.62 -6.41 9.53
C ALA A 71 1.16 -5.62 10.76
N CYS A 72 -0.15 -5.42 10.93
CA CYS A 72 -0.71 -4.78 12.12
C CYS A 72 -0.44 -5.60 13.38
N GLN A 73 -0.61 -6.92 13.33
CA GLN A 73 -0.31 -7.80 14.45
C GLN A 73 1.18 -7.72 14.84
N ALA A 74 2.09 -7.79 13.86
CA ALA A 74 3.52 -7.65 14.10
C ALA A 74 3.88 -6.31 14.77
N LEU A 75 3.21 -5.21 14.36
CA LEU A 75 3.40 -3.89 14.97
C LEU A 75 2.96 -3.88 16.44
N ILE A 76 1.79 -4.45 16.76
CA ILE A 76 1.26 -4.53 18.13
C ILE A 76 2.18 -5.37 19.02
N GLU A 77 2.65 -6.52 18.54
CA GLU A 77 3.56 -7.40 19.27
C GLU A 77 4.91 -6.72 19.53
N ALA A 78 5.46 -6.03 18.52
CA ALA A 78 6.69 -5.27 18.68
C ALA A 78 6.55 -4.16 19.72
N ALA A 79 5.45 -3.40 19.69
CA ALA A 79 5.17 -2.37 20.69
C ALA A 79 5.04 -2.97 22.10
N ALA A 80 4.28 -4.05 22.25
CA ALA A 80 4.15 -4.76 23.53
C ALA A 80 5.50 -5.24 24.09
N ASN A 81 6.37 -5.77 23.22
CA ASN A 81 7.71 -6.20 23.61
C ASN A 81 8.60 -5.02 24.04
N LYS A 82 8.42 -3.83 23.45
CA LYS A 82 9.16 -2.64 23.86
C LYS A 82 8.69 -2.12 25.22
N TRP A 83 7.37 -2.03 25.44
CA TRP A 83 6.82 -1.73 26.77
C TRP A 83 7.37 -2.68 27.84
N HIS A 84 7.39 -3.99 27.56
CA HIS A 84 7.92 -4.96 28.52
C HIS A 84 9.41 -4.75 28.83
N LYS A 85 10.21 -4.30 27.86
CA LYS A 85 11.64 -4.03 28.05
C LYS A 85 11.91 -2.77 28.88
N GLU A 86 11.10 -1.72 28.68
CA GLU A 86 11.32 -0.42 29.32
C GLU A 86 10.63 -0.33 30.69
N GLU A 87 9.39 -0.83 30.81
CA GLU A 87 8.51 -0.66 31.98
C GLU A 87 8.12 -1.99 32.67
N GLY A 88 8.67 -3.12 32.20
CA GLY A 88 8.47 -4.44 32.81
C GLY A 88 7.03 -4.95 32.67
N ASP A 89 6.33 -5.09 33.79
CA ASP A 89 4.96 -5.64 33.81
C ASP A 89 3.89 -4.59 33.49
N TYR A 90 4.26 -3.31 33.39
CA TYR A 90 3.35 -2.23 33.03
C TYR A 90 3.33 -1.99 31.51
N ARG A 91 2.14 -1.73 30.97
CA ARG A 91 1.89 -1.43 29.56
C ARG A 91 0.58 -0.67 29.41
N ASP A 92 0.56 0.37 28.58
CA ASP A 92 -0.67 1.08 28.21
C ASP A 92 -1.50 0.32 27.15
N ASP A 93 -2.71 0.80 26.85
CA ASP A 93 -3.55 0.24 25.80
C ASP A 93 -2.92 0.48 24.41
N ILE A 94 -2.55 -0.62 23.75
CA ILE A 94 -1.98 -0.59 22.40
C ILE A 94 -3.09 -0.80 21.38
N THR A 95 -3.41 0.23 20.61
CA THR A 95 -4.33 0.16 19.48
C THR A 95 -3.64 0.67 18.22
N ALA A 96 -3.70 -0.13 17.15
CA ALA A 96 -3.13 0.23 15.85
C ALA A 96 -4.06 -0.18 14.70
N LEU A 97 -3.95 0.56 13.59
CA LEU A 97 -4.63 0.31 12.34
C LEU A 97 -3.64 0.56 11.20
N VAL A 98 -3.47 -0.46 10.34
CA VAL A 98 -2.60 -0.41 9.17
C VAL A 98 -3.49 -0.43 7.92
N ILE A 99 -3.33 0.57 7.07
CA ILE A 99 -4.07 0.70 5.80
C ILE A 99 -3.06 0.58 4.66
N CYS A 100 -3.34 -0.31 3.72
CA CYS A 100 -2.63 -0.41 2.45
C CYS A 100 -3.29 0.50 1.44
N LEU A 101 -2.59 1.56 1.03
CA LEU A 101 -3.15 2.58 0.17
C LEU A 101 -3.18 2.10 -1.29
N GLN A 102 -2.20 1.31 -1.74
CA GLN A 102 -2.15 0.77 -3.11
C GLN A 102 -3.46 0.05 -3.52
N GLN A 103 -4.04 -0.72 -2.61
CA GLN A 103 -5.30 -1.45 -2.82
C GLN A 103 -6.52 -0.55 -3.08
N LEU A 104 -6.46 0.74 -2.69
CA LEU A 104 -7.53 1.70 -2.96
C LEU A 104 -7.59 2.12 -4.43
N TRP A 105 -6.44 2.14 -5.13
CA TRP A 105 -6.39 2.51 -6.54
C TRP A 105 -6.66 1.34 -7.47
N ASP A 106 -6.27 0.12 -7.10
CA ASP A 106 -6.47 -1.09 -7.93
C ASP A 106 -7.95 -1.43 -8.13
N SER A 107 -8.82 -1.02 -7.20
CA SER A 107 -10.28 -1.22 -7.29
C SER A 107 -10.97 -0.21 -8.22
N GLY A 108 -10.24 0.77 -8.74
CA GLY A 108 -10.78 1.89 -9.53
C GLY A 108 -10.86 1.68 -11.04
N ASP A 109 -10.26 0.61 -11.60
CA ASP A 109 -10.25 0.37 -13.04
C ASP A 109 -11.20 -0.77 -13.46
N ASN A 110 -12.51 -0.47 -13.53
CA ASN A 110 -13.48 -1.34 -14.19
C ASN A 110 -14.56 -0.56 -14.96
N SER A 111 -14.15 0.37 -15.82
CA SER A 111 -15.01 0.85 -16.91
C SER A 111 -14.26 1.59 -18.01
N ASP A 112 -13.28 0.96 -18.67
CA ASP A 112 -12.86 1.40 -20.03
C ASP A 112 -12.22 0.27 -20.87
N LYS A 113 -12.74 -0.96 -20.76
CA LYS A 113 -12.52 -1.97 -21.80
C LYS A 113 -13.40 -1.66 -23.02
N LYS A 114 -13.02 -0.63 -23.79
CA LYS A 114 -13.55 -0.40 -25.13
C LYS A 114 -12.99 -1.49 -26.03
N THR A 115 -13.82 -2.50 -26.26
CA THR A 115 -13.70 -3.57 -27.25
C THR A 115 -12.93 -3.13 -28.50
N GLU A 116 -11.79 -3.78 -28.74
CA GLU A 116 -11.15 -3.81 -30.04
C GLU A 116 -12.16 -4.27 -31.12
N SER A 117 -12.21 -3.55 -32.23
CA SER A 117 -12.80 -4.04 -33.48
C SER A 117 -11.70 -4.16 -34.53
N PRO A 118 -11.77 -5.18 -35.41
CA PRO A 118 -10.60 -5.70 -36.09
C PRO A 118 -10.19 -4.89 -37.32
N ASN A 119 -8.88 -4.68 -37.43
CA ASN A 119 -8.03 -4.74 -38.63
C ASN A 119 -8.63 -4.24 -39.96
N VAL A 120 -8.24 -3.02 -40.37
CA VAL A 120 -8.21 -2.62 -41.79
C VAL A 120 -6.77 -2.33 -42.17
N LYS A 121 -6.15 -3.30 -42.86
CA LYS A 121 -4.83 -3.18 -43.49
C LYS A 121 -4.84 -2.00 -44.47
N ARG A 122 -4.13 -0.92 -44.14
CA ARG A 122 -3.81 0.13 -45.13
C ARG A 122 -2.56 -0.29 -45.90
N GLN A 123 -2.79 -0.75 -47.12
CA GLN A 123 -1.80 -1.05 -48.14
C GLN A 123 -1.06 0.26 -48.51
N LYS A 124 0.25 0.30 -48.29
CA LYS A 124 1.11 1.39 -48.77
C LYS A 124 1.39 1.14 -50.24
N VAL A 125 0.75 1.90 -51.12
CA VAL A 125 1.08 1.90 -52.55
C VAL A 125 2.36 2.70 -52.74
N GLU A 126 3.42 2.01 -53.14
CA GLU A 126 4.66 2.57 -53.66
C GLU A 126 4.37 3.41 -54.91
N LYS A 127 4.88 4.65 -54.96
CA LYS A 127 5.02 5.39 -56.21
C LYS A 127 6.43 5.13 -56.76
N ALA A 128 6.50 4.42 -57.87
CA ALA A 128 7.66 4.33 -58.74
C ALA A 128 7.26 4.83 -60.14
N GLN A 129 7.92 5.89 -60.61
CA GLN A 129 8.22 6.27 -62.01
C GLN A 129 8.74 7.72 -61.99
N GLY A 130 9.91 8.12 -62.49
CA GLY A 130 10.80 7.47 -63.46
C GLY A 130 10.79 8.26 -64.78
N ASP A 131 11.82 9.10 -64.96
CA ASP A 131 12.42 9.64 -66.21
C ASP A 131 11.55 10.58 -67.10
N THR A 132 12.04 11.54 -67.90
CA THR A 132 13.36 11.75 -68.55
C THR A 132 13.49 13.21 -69.06
N GLU A 133 14.73 13.73 -69.05
CA GLU A 133 15.45 14.43 -70.15
C GLU A 133 15.25 15.91 -70.60
N LYS A 134 16.43 16.52 -70.86
CA LYS A 134 16.84 17.63 -71.78
C LYS A 134 16.55 19.06 -71.32
N GLY A 135 17.47 20.03 -71.40
CA GLY A 135 18.77 20.14 -72.03
C GLY A 135 18.94 21.60 -72.50
N GLU A 136 20.01 22.27 -72.06
CA GLU A 136 20.77 23.42 -72.64
C GLU A 136 21.52 24.17 -71.54
#